data_AF-A0A7X4DLP4-F1
#
_entry.id   AF-A0A7X4DLP4-F1
#
_cell.length_a   1.000
_cell.length_b   1.000
_cell.length_c   1.000
_cell.angle_alpha   90.00
_cell.angle_beta   90.00
_cell.angle_gamma   90.00
#
_symmetry.space_group_name_H-M   'P 1'
#
loop_
_entity.id
_entity.type
_entity.pdbx_description
1 polymer ?
#
loop_
_entity_poly.entity_id
_entity_poly.type
_entity_poly.pdbx_seq_one_letter_code
_entity_poly.pdbx_strand_id
1 'polypeptide(L)' 'MDGAEFVRRARRHGRKAGVVVLFDPSRGKGSHGMLYLGRRRTAVKQGELKTGTFRAMLKQLGIREEDF' A
#
# COMPACT_ATOMS: atom_id res chain seq x y z
N MET A 1 10.35 5.61 4.23
CA MET A 1 9.38 4.52 4.54
C MET A 1 9.74 3.34 3.65
N ASP A 2 9.63 2.10 4.14
CA ASP A 2 9.81 0.91 3.30
C ASP A 2 8.46 0.27 2.92
N GLY A 3 8.49 -0.69 2.00
CA GLY A 3 7.28 -1.40 1.58
C GLY A 3 6.56 -2.11 2.73
N ALA A 4 7.31 -2.65 3.70
CA ALA A 4 6.74 -3.33 4.86
C ALA A 4 5.95 -2.37 5.76
N GLU A 5 6.51 -1.19 6.06
CA GLU A 5 5.83 -0.15 6.83
C GLU A 5 4.63 0.40 6.08
N PHE A 6 4.72 0.54 4.75
CA PHE A 6 3.57 0.93 3.94
C PHE A 6 2.39 -0.04 4.09
N VAL A 7 2.64 -1.35 3.99
CA VAL A 7 1.59 -2.38 4.18
C VAL A 7 1.02 -2.31 5.60
N ARG A 8 1.88 -2.15 6.63
CA ARG A 8 1.43 -2.00 8.03
C ARG A 8 0.52 -0.78 8.21
N ARG A 9 0.91 0.38 7.68
CA ARG A 9 0.10 1.61 7.71
C ARG A 9 -1.22 1.46 6.95
N ALA A 10 -1.19 0.88 5.77
CA ALA A 10 -2.39 0.63 4.98
C ALA A 10 -3.39 -0.26 5.72
N ARG A 11 -2.91 -1.32 6.42
CA ARG A 11 -3.77 -2.15 7.28
C ARG A 11 -4.41 -1.34 8.41
N ARG A 12 -3.65 -0.45 9.06
CA ARG A 12 -4.19 0.44 10.12
C ARG A 12 -5.23 1.40 9.55
N HIS A 13 -4.94 2.03 8.41
CA HIS A 13 -5.84 2.95 7.73
C HIS A 13 -7.15 2.23 7.32
N GLY A 14 -7.06 1.07 6.66
CA GLY A 14 -8.23 0.28 6.28
C GLY A 14 -9.08 -0.15 7.49
N ARG A 15 -8.44 -0.55 8.60
CA ARG A 15 -9.15 -0.88 9.85
C ARG A 15 -9.96 0.30 10.38
N LYS A 16 -9.39 1.52 10.38
CA LYS A 16 -10.09 2.74 10.81
C LYS A 16 -11.24 3.11 9.87
N ALA A 17 -11.05 2.90 8.57
CA ALA A 17 -12.04 3.22 7.54
C ALA A 17 -13.11 2.12 7.35
N GLY A 18 -13.00 0.97 8.03
CA GLY A 18 -13.89 -0.18 7.81
C GLY A 18 -13.69 -0.84 6.43
N VAL A 19 -12.52 -0.68 5.81
CA VAL A 19 -12.21 -1.20 4.47
C VAL A 19 -11.28 -2.41 4.58
N VAL A 20 -11.60 -3.47 3.83
CA VAL A 20 -10.79 -4.69 3.76
C VAL A 20 -9.42 -4.40 3.13
N VAL A 21 -8.36 -4.88 3.78
CA VAL A 21 -6.98 -4.77 3.30
C VAL A 21 -6.38 -6.15 3.12
N LEU A 22 -5.90 -6.44 1.92
CA LEU A 22 -5.21 -7.69 1.58
C LEU A 22 -3.84 -7.36 0.99
N PHE A 23 -2.79 -8.03 1.46
CA PHE A 23 -1.48 -7.98 0.82
C PHE A 23 -1.14 -9.36 0.29
N ASP A 24 -0.95 -9.48 -1.02
CA ASP A 24 -0.57 -10.69 -1.71
C ASP A 24 0.88 -10.58 -2.19
N PRO A 25 1.84 -11.21 -1.48
CA PRO A 25 3.26 -11.17 -1.86
C PRO A 25 3.56 -12.01 -3.12
N SER A 26 2.66 -12.91 -3.54
CA SER A 26 2.85 -13.75 -4.73
C SER A 26 2.46 -13.01 -6.02
N ARG A 27 1.63 -11.97 -5.92
CA ARG A 27 1.22 -11.13 -7.06
C ARG A 27 2.17 -9.95 -7.23
N GLY A 28 3.24 -10.18 -7.98
CA GLY A 28 4.19 -9.15 -8.41
C GLY A 28 5.38 -9.79 -9.13
N LYS A 29 6.15 -9.00 -9.89
CA LYS A 29 7.41 -9.48 -10.48
C LYS A 29 8.55 -9.26 -9.49
N GLY A 30 9.31 -10.31 -9.17
CA GLY A 30 10.44 -10.23 -8.24
C GLY A 30 10.01 -9.88 -6.82
N SER A 31 10.70 -8.92 -6.18
CA SER A 31 10.47 -8.51 -4.79
C SER A 31 9.25 -7.58 -4.59
N HIS A 32 8.23 -7.70 -5.43
CA HIS A 32 7.00 -6.90 -5.35
C HIS A 32 5.83 -7.77 -4.90
N GLY A 33 4.95 -7.20 -4.07
CA GLY A 33 3.63 -7.76 -3.78
C GLY A 33 2.51 -6.79 -4.18
N MET A 34 1.28 -7.27 -4.24
CA MET A 34 0.10 -6.45 -4.53
C MET A 34 -0.68 -6.17 -3.25
N LEU A 35 -0.91 -4.89 -2.96
CA LEU A 35 -1.77 -4.46 -1.87
C LEU A 35 -3.13 -4.06 -2.42
N TYR A 36 -4.19 -4.56 -1.80
CA TYR A 36 -5.57 -4.25 -2.10
C TYR A 36 -6.20 -3.51 -0.91
N LEU A 37 -6.94 -2.45 -1.21
CA LEU A 37 -7.75 -1.68 -0.27
C LEU A 37 -9.16 -1.57 -0.87
N GLY A 38 -10.06 -2.46 -0.45
CA GLY A 38 -11.37 -2.63 -1.07
C GLY A 38 -11.23 -2.94 -2.57
N ARG A 39 -11.72 -2.04 -3.43
CA ARG A 39 -11.65 -2.18 -4.91
C ARG A 39 -10.38 -1.60 -5.52
N ARG A 40 -9.57 -0.88 -4.74
CA ARG A 40 -8.33 -0.23 -5.22
C ARG A 40 -7.12 -1.08 -4.91
N ARG A 41 -6.06 -0.93 -5.69
CA ARG A 41 -4.82 -1.71 -5.51
C ARG A 41 -3.58 -0.94 -5.93
N THR A 42 -2.44 -1.33 -5.37
CA THR A 42 -1.11 -0.79 -5.72
C THR A 42 -0.04 -1.87 -5.59
N ALA A 43 0.98 -1.80 -6.44
CA ALA A 43 2.16 -2.66 -6.30
C ALA A 43 3.10 -2.10 -5.24
N VAL A 44 3.50 -2.93 -4.29
CA VAL A 44 4.42 -2.58 -3.21
C VAL A 44 5.73 -3.31 -3.45
N LYS A 45 6.82 -2.57 -3.66
CA LYS A 45 8.16 -3.14 -3.70
C LYS A 45 8.70 -3.36 -2.29
N GLN A 46 9.56 -4.36 -2.10
CA GLN A 46 10.35 -4.50 -0.89
C GLN A 46 11.42 -3.39 -0.79
N GLY A 47 11.84 -3.10 0.45
CA GLY A 47 12.84 -2.07 0.75
C GLY A 47 12.30 -0.65 0.68
N GLU A 48 13.22 0.32 0.62
CA GLU A 48 12.91 1.76 0.76
C GLU A 48 12.07 2.31 -0.40
N LEU A 49 11.01 3.05 -0.07
CA LEU A 49 10.15 3.75 -1.02
C LEU A 49 10.63 5.21 -1.16
N LYS A 50 10.94 5.61 -2.39
CA LYS A 50 11.15 7.02 -2.72
C LYS A 50 9.83 7.78 -2.53
N THR A 51 9.90 9.07 -2.20
CA THR A 51 8.71 9.93 -1.97
C THR A 51 7.72 9.90 -3.14
N GLY A 52 8.21 9.92 -4.39
CA GLY A 52 7.35 9.83 -5.57
C GLY A 52 6.60 8.50 -5.67
N THR A 53 7.26 7.38 -5.34
CA THR A 53 6.65 6.05 -5.31
C THR A 53 5.58 5.97 -4.24
N PHE A 54 5.90 6.43 -3.03
CA PHE A 54 4.95 6.51 -1.92
C PHE A 54 3.69 7.30 -2.30
N ARG A 55 3.83 8.50 -2.85
CA ARG A 55 2.70 9.34 -3.30
C ARG A 55 1.89 8.70 -4.41
N ALA A 56 2.54 8.05 -5.37
CA ALA A 56 1.85 7.33 -6.44
C ALA A 56 1.00 6.17 -5.88
N MET A 57 1.52 5.43 -4.91
CA MET A 57 0.79 4.34 -4.25
C MET A 57 -0.43 4.86 -3.49
N LEU A 58 -0.29 5.97 -2.75
CA LEU A 58 -1.43 6.62 -2.08
C LEU A 58 -2.49 7.06 -3.07
N LYS A 59 -2.10 7.67 -4.20
CA LYS A 59 -3.02 8.08 -5.26
C LYS A 59 -3.78 6.89 -5.86
N GLN A 60 -3.09 5.77 -6.09
CA GLN A 60 -3.72 4.53 -6.62
C GLN A 60 -4.73 3.93 -5.63
N LEU A 61 -4.44 4.00 -4.34
CA LEU A 61 -5.36 3.62 -3.27
C LEU A 61 -6.40 4.72 -2.96
N GLY A 62 -6.23 5.90 -3.56
CA GLY A 62 -6.95 7.14 -3.29
C GLY A 62 -7.09 7.45 -1.80
N ILE A 63 -5.96 7.36 -1.10
CA ILE A 63 -5.78 7.82 0.27
C ILE A 63 -5.11 9.19 0.21
N ARG A 64 -5.57 10.15 1.02
CA ARG A 64 -4.88 11.44 1.17
C ARG A 64 -3.64 11.27 2.05
N GLU A 65 -2.56 11.97 1.73
CA GLU A 65 -1.28 11.85 2.47
C GLU A 65 -1.45 12.20 3.96
N GLU A 66 -2.34 13.14 4.28
CA GLU A 66 -2.71 13.54 5.64
C GLU A 66 -3.47 12.46 6.46
N ASP A 67 -4.11 11.49 5.79
CA ASP A 67 -4.93 10.44 6.42
C ASP A 67 -4.18 9.09 6.56
N PHE A 68 -2.98 8.98 5.99
CA PHE A 68 -2.19 7.74 5.95
C PHE A 68 -1.24 7.64 7.14
#